data_AF-A0A7K6LT17-F1
#
_entry.id   AF-A0A7K6LT17-F1
#
_cell.length_a   1.000
_cell.length_b   1.000
_cell.length_c   1.000
_cell.angle_alpha   90.00
_cell.angle_beta   90.00
_cell.angle_gamma   90.00
#
_symmetry.space_group_name_H-M   'P 1'
#
loop_
_entity.id
_entity.type
_entity.pdbx_description
1 polymer ?
#
loop_
_entity_poly.entity_id
_entity_poly.type
_entity_poly.pdbx_seq_one_letter_code
_entity_poly.pdbx_strand_id
1 'polypeptide(L)'
;QVTLWLKKIYGDKPVPVYEVNERTVDILHEVMECSEERDRDVSLLIEDMKDQATKYEAEANYWQDILGESLGLSVGSLSQEAAAVLDDLVECAMVLEVEDTSLSSFYCAINYMTSELLKIKSKNREMELKLKTLTTKLTSALMMETQLRE
;
A
#
# COMPACT_ATOMS: atom_id res chain seq x y z
N GLN A 1 8.47 -16.90 22.97
CA GLN A 1 7.66 -16.29 21.89
C GLN A 1 7.35 -17.32 20.80
N VAL A 2 8.37 -17.89 20.14
CA VAL A 2 8.24 -18.95 19.11
C VAL A 2 7.36 -20.14 19.52
N THR A 3 7.51 -20.67 20.74
CA THR A 3 6.72 -21.82 21.22
C THR A 3 5.23 -21.51 21.40
N LEU A 4 4.87 -20.27 21.73
CA LEU A 4 3.48 -19.82 21.83
C LEU A 4 2.89 -19.60 20.42
N TRP A 5 3.67 -19.00 19.52
CA TRP A 5 3.31 -18.83 18.12
C TRP A 5 3.06 -20.18 17.42
N LEU A 6 3.93 -21.18 17.62
CA LEU A 6 3.72 -22.53 17.11
C LEU A 6 2.42 -23.15 17.66
N LYS A 7 2.15 -23.02 18.96
CA LYS A 7 0.86 -23.49 19.52
C LYS A 7 -0.34 -22.78 18.89
N LYS A 8 -0.25 -21.47 18.64
CA LYS A 8 -1.30 -20.70 17.95
C LYS A 8 -1.55 -21.23 16.53
N ILE A 9 -0.50 -21.51 15.76
CA ILE A 9 -0.60 -22.02 14.38
C ILE A 9 -1.21 -23.41 14.34
N TYR A 10 -0.75 -24.30 15.22
CA TYR A 10 -1.21 -25.69 15.24
C TYR A 10 -2.57 -25.86 15.94
N GLY A 11 -3.01 -24.88 16.73
CA GLY A 11 -4.28 -24.90 17.45
C GLY A 11 -4.37 -26.10 18.38
N ASP A 12 -5.36 -26.96 18.16
CA ASP A 12 -5.56 -28.20 18.93
C ASP A 12 -4.63 -29.35 18.52
N LYS A 13 -3.90 -29.20 17.40
CA LYS A 13 -2.98 -30.22 16.93
C LYS A 13 -1.66 -30.14 17.71
N PRO A 14 -1.01 -31.29 18.00
CA PRO A 14 0.28 -31.27 18.63
C PRO A 14 1.32 -30.62 17.71
N VAL A 15 2.15 -29.74 18.27
CA VAL A 15 3.30 -29.17 17.58
C VAL A 15 4.30 -30.31 17.29
N PRO A 16 4.76 -30.48 16.04
CA PRO A 16 5.76 -31.48 15.68
C PRO A 16 7.02 -31.34 16.54
N VAL A 17 7.63 -32.48 16.90
CA VAL A 17 8.90 -32.47 17.64
C VAL A 17 10.00 -31.96 16.71
N TYR A 18 10.79 -31.02 17.20
CA TYR A 18 11.94 -30.46 16.48
C TYR A 18 13.14 -30.33 17.41
N GLU A 19 14.34 -30.25 16.84
CA GLU A 19 15.56 -30.05 17.60
C GLU A 19 15.64 -28.62 18.13
N VAL A 20 15.64 -28.47 19.45
CA VAL A 20 15.76 -27.17 20.10
C VAL A 20 17.24 -26.82 20.27
N ASN A 21 17.80 -26.18 19.25
CA ASN A 21 19.12 -25.55 19.30
C ASN A 21 19.01 -24.07 18.87
N GLU A 22 20.06 -23.28 19.12
CA GLU A 22 20.10 -21.83 18.84
C GLU A 22 19.70 -21.53 17.39
N ARG A 23 20.32 -22.23 16.43
CA ARG A 23 20.02 -22.07 15.00
C ARG A 23 18.55 -22.32 14.66
N THR A 24 17.94 -23.38 15.20
CA THR A 24 16.54 -23.72 14.92
C THR A 24 15.60 -22.70 15.54
N VAL A 25 15.92 -22.19 16.74
CA VAL A 25 15.11 -21.15 17.40
C VAL A 25 15.18 -19.84 16.61
N ASP A 26 16.36 -19.45 16.10
CA ASP A 26 16.54 -18.24 15.30
C ASP A 26 15.75 -18.30 13.98
N ILE A 27 15.83 -19.41 13.25
CA ILE A 27 15.06 -19.61 12.01
C ILE A 27 13.56 -19.51 12.30
N LEU A 28 13.08 -20.15 13.36
CA LEU A 28 11.67 -20.11 13.72
C LEU A 28 11.22 -18.72 14.19
N HIS A 29 12.12 -17.94 14.78
CA HIS A 29 11.85 -16.55 15.15
C HIS A 29 11.66 -15.67 13.92
N GLU A 30 12.55 -15.78 12.93
CA GLU A 30 12.45 -15.04 11.67
C GLU A 30 11.15 -15.38 10.92
N VAL A 31 10.79 -16.66 10.87
CA VAL A 31 9.52 -17.10 10.26
C VAL A 31 8.31 -16.57 11.04
N MET A 32 8.38 -16.57 12.37
CA MET A 32 7.33 -15.99 13.22
C MET A 32 7.12 -14.51 12.93
N GLU A 33 8.19 -13.71 12.91
CA GLU A 33 8.11 -12.28 12.64
C GLU A 33 7.52 -11.99 11.26
N CYS A 34 8.01 -12.68 10.23
CA CYS A 34 7.48 -12.54 8.87
C CYS A 34 6.01 -12.97 8.77
N SER A 35 5.61 -14.03 9.47
CA SER A 35 4.22 -14.49 9.50
C SER A 35 3.31 -13.47 10.19
N GLU A 36 3.73 -12.94 11.34
CA GLU A 36 2.91 -11.98 12.11
C GLU A 36 2.75 -10.65 11.37
N GLU A 37 3.80 -10.18 10.70
CA GLU A 37 3.73 -9.01 9.82
C GLU A 37 2.73 -9.23 8.67
N ARG A 38 2.84 -10.37 7.97
CA ARG A 38 1.92 -10.70 6.88
C ARG A 38 0.48 -10.86 7.35
N ASP A 39 0.26 -11.49 8.51
CA ASP A 39 -1.08 -11.67 9.07
C ASP A 39 -1.72 -10.31 9.40
N ARG A 40 -0.93 -9.35 9.91
CA ARG A 40 -1.38 -7.98 10.15
C ARG A 40 -1.76 -7.30 8.84
N ASP A 41 -0.91 -7.38 7.82
CA ASP A 41 -1.15 -6.71 6.54
C ASP A 41 -2.39 -7.29 5.83
N VAL A 42 -2.57 -8.61 5.87
CA VAL A 42 -3.79 -9.27 5.36
C VAL A 42 -5.03 -8.84 6.15
N SER A 43 -4.92 -8.71 7.47
CA SER A 43 -6.05 -8.25 8.31
C SER A 43 -6.47 -6.82 7.95
N LEU A 44 -5.50 -5.93 7.73
CA LEU A 44 -5.76 -4.55 7.29
C LEU A 44 -6.42 -4.53 5.90
N LEU A 45 -5.94 -5.35 4.96
CA LEU A 45 -6.57 -5.46 3.65
C LEU A 45 -8.02 -5.95 3.74
N ILE A 46 -8.30 -6.94 4.60
CA ILE A 46 -9.67 -7.43 4.80
C ILE A 46 -10.58 -6.34 5.36
N GLU A 47 -10.10 -5.53 6.31
CA GLU A 47 -10.85 -4.40 6.87
C GLU A 47 -11.14 -3.34 5.80
N ASP A 48 -10.13 -2.94 5.04
CA ASP A 48 -10.28 -1.98 3.93
C ASP A 48 -11.28 -2.45 2.87
N MET A 49 -11.22 -3.74 2.48
CA MET A 49 -12.18 -4.31 1.53
C MET A 49 -13.62 -4.34 2.07
N LYS A 50 -13.81 -4.54 3.38
CA LYS A 50 -15.14 -4.46 4.00
C LYS A 50 -15.66 -3.03 4.00
N ASP A 51 -14.83 -2.08 4.37
CA ASP A 51 -15.18 -0.66 4.33
C ASP A 51 -15.50 -0.21 2.91
N GLN A 52 -14.75 -0.67 1.92
CA GLN A 52 -15.03 -0.39 0.52
C GLN A 52 -16.36 -1.01 0.07
N ALA A 53 -16.64 -2.27 0.44
CA ALA A 53 -17.91 -2.92 0.13
C ALA A 53 -19.11 -2.15 0.70
N THR A 54 -19.03 -1.71 1.96
CA THR A 54 -20.12 -0.93 2.59
C THR A 54 -20.34 0.42 1.92
N LYS A 55 -19.28 1.08 1.44
CA LYS A 55 -19.39 2.33 0.66
C LYS A 55 -20.09 2.11 -0.67
N TYR A 56 -19.70 1.07 -1.41
CA TYR A 56 -20.36 0.72 -2.67
C TYR A 56 -21.83 0.34 -2.49
N GLU A 57 -22.16 -0.39 -1.42
CA GLU A 57 -23.54 -0.72 -1.09
C GLU A 57 -24.36 0.55 -0.79
N ALA A 58 -23.82 1.48 -0.01
CA ALA A 58 -24.46 2.76 0.27
C ALA A 58 -24.67 3.60 -1.00
N GLU A 59 -23.67 3.64 -1.89
CA GLU A 59 -23.77 4.34 -3.16
C GLU A 59 -24.79 3.69 -4.11
N ALA A 60 -24.82 2.36 -4.19
CA ALA A 60 -25.81 1.63 -4.97
C ALA A 60 -27.24 1.94 -4.49
N ASN A 61 -27.48 1.92 -3.18
CA ASN A 61 -28.76 2.29 -2.59
C ASN A 61 -29.13 3.75 -2.90
N TYR A 62 -28.18 4.68 -2.78
CA TYR A 62 -28.39 6.09 -3.13
C TYR A 62 -28.81 6.27 -4.60
N TRP A 63 -28.14 5.59 -5.53
CA TRP A 63 -28.51 5.65 -6.95
C TRP A 63 -29.84 4.97 -7.22
N GLN A 64 -30.15 3.87 -6.54
CA GLN A 64 -31.45 3.22 -6.64
C GLN A 64 -32.59 4.14 -6.20
N ASP A 65 -32.43 4.90 -5.11
CA ASP A 65 -33.42 5.87 -4.65
C ASP A 65 -33.63 7.00 -5.66
N ILE A 66 -32.54 7.54 -6.23
CA ILE A 66 -32.63 8.59 -7.26
C ILE A 66 -33.34 8.07 -8.51
N LEU A 67 -32.87 6.95 -9.06
CA LEU A 67 -33.40 6.41 -10.30
C LEU A 67 -34.84 5.94 -10.12
N GLY A 68 -35.12 5.19 -9.05
CA GLY A 68 -36.42 4.62 -8.77
C GLY A 68 -37.42 5.65 -8.26
N GLU A 69 -37.15 6.26 -7.10
CA GLU A 69 -38.14 7.10 -6.40
C GLU A 69 -38.24 8.51 -7.01
N SER A 70 -37.12 9.12 -7.39
CA SER A 70 -37.12 10.51 -7.88
C SER A 70 -37.42 10.62 -9.37
N LEU A 71 -36.87 9.70 -10.19
CA LEU A 71 -36.97 9.75 -11.64
C LEU A 71 -37.97 8.73 -12.23
N GLY A 72 -38.45 7.76 -11.44
CA GLY A 72 -39.38 6.72 -11.93
C GLY A 72 -38.77 5.75 -12.94
N LEU A 73 -37.43 5.70 -13.01
CA LEU A 73 -36.65 4.81 -13.86
C LEU A 73 -36.50 3.48 -13.13
N SER A 74 -37.43 2.58 -13.39
CA SER A 74 -37.43 1.19 -12.95
C SER A 74 -37.16 0.30 -14.17
N VAL A 75 -36.57 -0.87 -13.95
CA VAL A 75 -36.37 -1.88 -15.01
C VAL A 75 -37.68 -2.19 -15.74
N GLY A 76 -38.83 -2.14 -15.05
CA GLY A 76 -40.14 -2.36 -15.65
C GLY A 76 -40.79 -1.13 -16.30
N SER A 77 -40.24 0.08 -16.13
CA SER A 77 -40.79 1.31 -16.73
C SER A 77 -40.14 1.68 -18.08
N LEU A 78 -39.06 1.00 -18.45
CA LEU A 78 -38.34 1.23 -19.70
C LEU A 78 -38.92 0.42 -20.85
N SER A 79 -38.89 0.98 -22.07
CA SER A 79 -39.14 0.19 -23.28
C SER A 79 -37.97 -0.76 -23.54
N GLN A 80 -38.20 -1.79 -24.36
CA GLN A 80 -37.16 -2.76 -24.72
C GLN A 80 -35.97 -2.07 -25.41
N GLU A 81 -36.21 -1.10 -26.29
CA GLU A 81 -35.16 -0.31 -26.93
C GLU A 81 -34.36 0.52 -25.92
N ALA A 82 -35.02 1.14 -24.93
CA ALA A 82 -34.33 1.94 -23.93
C ALA A 82 -33.45 1.07 -23.00
N ALA A 83 -33.94 -0.13 -22.64
CA ALA A 83 -33.17 -1.10 -21.88
C ALA A 83 -31.93 -1.58 -22.66
N ALA A 84 -32.08 -1.89 -23.95
CA ALA A 84 -30.96 -2.31 -24.80
C ALA A 84 -29.87 -1.23 -24.92
N VAL A 85 -30.26 0.05 -25.06
CA VAL A 85 -29.30 1.17 -25.10
C VAL A 85 -28.56 1.34 -23.77
N LEU A 86 -29.24 1.12 -22.64
CA LEU A 86 -28.59 1.15 -21.33
C LEU A 86 -27.60 -0.02 -21.16
N ASP A 87 -27.96 -1.22 -21.61
CA ASP A 87 -27.05 -2.37 -21.60
C ASP A 87 -25.81 -2.12 -22.46
N ASP A 88 -25.97 -1.59 -23.69
CA ASP A 88 -24.86 -1.20 -24.57
C ASP A 88 -23.96 -0.15 -23.90
N LEU A 89 -24.56 0.82 -23.18
CA LEU A 89 -23.82 1.85 -22.45
C LEU A 89 -23.01 1.26 -21.29
N VAL A 90 -23.61 0.34 -20.52
CA VAL A 90 -22.91 -0.38 -19.45
C VAL A 90 -21.76 -1.21 -20.01
N GLU A 91 -21.98 -1.91 -21.14
CA GLU A 91 -20.93 -2.67 -21.80
C GLU A 91 -19.79 -1.76 -22.29
N CYS A 92 -20.11 -0.61 -22.89
CA CYS A 92 -19.11 0.39 -23.26
C CYS A 92 -18.33 0.89 -22.04
N ALA A 93 -19.01 1.15 -20.92
CA ALA A 93 -18.36 1.58 -19.69
C ALA A 93 -17.40 0.52 -19.14
N MET A 94 -17.80 -0.76 -19.16
CA MET A 94 -16.96 -1.89 -18.74
C MET A 94 -15.73 -2.04 -19.66
N VAL A 95 -15.91 -1.97 -20.98
CA VAL A 95 -14.81 -2.06 -21.96
C VAL A 95 -13.84 -0.89 -21.84
N LEU A 96 -14.35 0.30 -21.53
CA LEU A 96 -13.54 1.50 -21.33
C LEU A 96 -12.94 1.59 -19.92
N GLU A 97 -13.22 0.64 -19.04
CA GLU A 97 -12.72 0.59 -17.66
C GLU A 97 -12.96 1.92 -16.91
N VAL A 98 -14.10 2.59 -17.13
CA VAL A 98 -14.37 3.92 -16.53
C VAL A 98 -14.48 3.88 -15.00
N GLU A 99 -14.74 2.71 -14.42
CA GLU A 99 -14.72 2.50 -12.97
C GLU A 99 -13.34 2.05 -12.46
N ASP A 100 -12.38 1.75 -13.36
CA ASP A 100 -11.03 1.41 -12.96
C ASP A 100 -10.26 2.64 -12.47
N THR A 101 -10.50 2.95 -11.20
CA THR A 101 -9.73 3.95 -10.47
C THR A 101 -8.29 3.49 -10.24
N SER A 102 -7.89 2.26 -10.60
CA SER A 102 -6.50 1.82 -10.52
C SER A 102 -5.61 2.71 -11.37
N LEU A 103 -6.06 3.16 -12.55
CA LEU A 103 -5.27 4.08 -13.36
C LEU A 103 -5.06 5.42 -12.62
N SER A 104 -6.11 5.94 -11.97
CA SER A 104 -6.03 7.13 -11.12
C SER A 104 -5.10 6.91 -9.90
N SER A 105 -5.19 5.74 -9.26
CA SER A 105 -4.35 5.35 -8.12
C SER A 105 -2.88 5.14 -8.52
N PHE A 106 -2.62 4.61 -9.72
CA PHE A 106 -1.30 4.48 -10.32
C PHE A 106 -0.70 5.86 -10.61
N TYR A 107 -1.46 6.79 -11.18
CA TYR A 107 -0.99 8.17 -11.36
C TYR A 107 -0.68 8.86 -10.02
N CYS A 108 -1.52 8.66 -9.00
CA CYS A 108 -1.25 9.13 -7.64
C CYS A 108 0.03 8.51 -7.05
N ALA A 109 0.23 7.20 -7.21
CA ALA A 109 1.41 6.48 -6.72
C ALA A 109 2.69 6.93 -7.45
N ILE A 110 2.63 7.10 -8.78
CA ILE A 110 3.72 7.65 -9.59
C ILE A 110 4.07 9.07 -9.13
N ASN A 111 3.05 9.91 -8.91
CA ASN A 111 3.26 11.28 -8.43
C ASN A 111 3.89 11.30 -7.03
N TYR A 112 3.43 10.44 -6.12
CA TYR A 112 4.01 10.29 -4.78
C TYR A 112 5.47 9.83 -4.83
N MET A 113 5.77 8.76 -5.57
CA MET A 113 7.13 8.24 -5.74
C MET A 113 8.07 9.27 -6.39
N THR A 114 7.57 10.01 -7.40
CA THR A 114 8.33 11.09 -8.05
C THR A 114 8.66 12.20 -7.06
N SER A 115 7.70 12.59 -6.21
CA SER A 115 7.90 13.60 -5.17
C SER A 115 8.97 13.17 -4.15
N GLU A 116 8.88 11.95 -3.63
CA GLU A 116 9.88 11.43 -2.68
C GLU A 116 11.28 11.30 -3.31
N LEU A 117 11.37 10.85 -4.57
CA LEU A 117 12.64 10.81 -5.29
C LEU A 117 13.27 12.21 -5.44
N LEU A 118 12.48 13.22 -5.78
CA LEU A 118 12.97 14.61 -5.89
C LEU A 118 13.44 15.14 -4.53
N LYS A 119 12.72 14.84 -3.46
CA LYS A 119 13.07 15.23 -2.09
C LYS A 119 14.38 14.59 -1.64
N ILE A 120 14.56 13.28 -1.88
CA ILE A 120 15.82 12.57 -1.61
C ILE A 120 16.97 13.19 -2.40
N LYS A 121 16.77 13.43 -3.70
CA LYS A 121 17.78 14.03 -4.58
C LYS A 121 18.22 15.42 -4.11
N SER A 122 17.27 16.23 -3.66
CA SER A 122 17.53 17.56 -3.09
C SER A 122 18.37 17.47 -1.80
N LYS A 123 17.99 16.57 -0.88
CA LYS A 123 18.75 16.28 0.34
C LYS A 123 20.16 15.80 0.05
N ASN A 124 20.33 14.92 -0.95
CA ASN A 124 21.64 14.42 -1.34
C ASN A 124 22.55 15.55 -1.85
N ARG A 125 22.01 16.44 -2.69
CA ARG A 125 22.73 17.61 -3.18
C ARG A 125 23.14 18.56 -2.05
N GLU A 126 22.28 18.75 -1.05
CA GLU A 126 22.61 19.53 0.14
C GLU A 126 23.76 18.90 0.95
N MET A 127 23.72 17.58 1.14
CA MET A 127 24.79 16.85 1.82
C MET A 127 26.12 16.92 1.07
N GLU A 128 26.12 16.76 -0.25
CA GLU A 128 27.31 16.90 -1.09
C GLU A 128 27.96 18.28 -0.95
N LEU A 129 27.15 19.35 -0.90
CA LEU A 129 27.64 20.71 -0.66
C LEU A 129 28.27 20.85 0.72
N LYS A 130 27.60 20.35 1.77
CA LYS A 130 28.15 20.37 3.15
C LYS A 130 29.46 19.59 3.24
N LEU A 131 29.54 18.43 2.59
CA LEU A 131 30.73 17.59 2.58
C LEU A 131 31.89 18.30 1.88
N LYS A 132 31.64 18.94 0.73
CA LYS A 132 32.64 19.76 0.04
C LYS A 132 33.14 20.91 0.92
N THR A 133 32.25 21.60 1.63
CA THR A 133 32.62 22.67 2.57
C THR A 133 33.44 22.16 3.76
N LEU A 134 33.11 20.99 4.29
CA LEU A 134 33.88 20.40 5.39
C LEU A 134 35.27 19.97 4.92
N THR A 135 35.38 19.36 3.74
CA THR A 135 36.66 19.00 3.14
C THR A 135 37.55 20.22 2.94
N THR A 136 37.02 21.33 2.39
CA THR A 136 37.83 22.54 2.23
C THR A 136 38.30 23.12 3.56
N LYS A 137 37.43 23.14 4.58
CA LYS A 137 37.80 23.59 5.93
C LYS A 137 38.87 22.70 6.56
N LEU A 138 38.73 21.38 6.44
CA LEU A 138 39.71 20.43 6.97
C LEU A 138 41.07 20.60 6.30
N THR A 139 41.11 20.73 4.97
CA THR A 139 42.35 20.98 4.22
C THR A 139 43.01 22.29 4.67
N SER A 140 42.24 23.36 4.85
CA SER A 140 42.78 24.63 5.37
C SER A 140 43.33 24.49 6.79
N ALA A 141 42.63 23.79 7.69
CA ALA A 141 43.09 23.58 9.05
C ALA A 141 44.39 22.75 9.11
N LEU A 142 44.49 21.69 8.29
CA LEU A 142 45.71 20.89 8.17
C LEU A 142 46.89 21.71 7.64
N MET A 143 46.68 22.56 6.62
CA MET A 143 47.72 23.47 6.14
C MET A 143 48.21 24.42 7.24
N MET A 144 47.29 24.98 8.03
CA MET A 144 47.66 25.84 9.18
C MET A 144 48.45 25.06 10.25
N GLU A 145 48.06 23.82 10.57
CA GLU A 145 48.81 22.99 11.52
C GLU A 145 50.23 22.73 11.03
N THR A 146 50.40 22.41 9.74
CA THR A 146 51.74 22.19 9.17
C THR A 146 52.62 23.44 9.23
N GLN A 147 52.06 24.63 9.00
CA GLN A 147 52.79 25.89 9.12
C GLN A 147 53.18 26.26 10.56
N LEU A 148 52.42 25.78 11.56
CA LEU A 148 52.70 26.03 12.98
C LEU A 148 53.68 25.02 13.59
N ARG A 149 53.95 23.90 12.90
CA ARG A 149 54.94 22.88 13.31
C ARG A 149 56.34 23.12 12.71
N GLU A 150 56.47 24.03 11.74
CA GLU A 150 57.74 24.57 11.23
C GLU A 150 58.22 25.76 12.07
#